data_AF-A0A9W8LCW0-F1
#
_entry.id   AF-A0A9W8LCW0-F1
#
_cell.length_a   1.000
_cell.length_b   1.000
_cell.length_c   1.000
_cell.angle_alpha   90.00
_cell.angle_beta   90.00
_cell.angle_gamma   90.00
#
_symmetry.space_group_name_H-M   'P 1'
#
loop_
_entity.id
_entity.type
_entity.pdbx_description
1 polymer ?
#
loop_
_entity_poly.entity_id
_entity_poly.type
_entity_poly.pdbx_seq_one_letter_code
_entity_poly.pdbx_strand_id
1 'polypeptide(L)'
;MPPVRRSRRLGTAARTVVEVVIERPAARPLARSTADRLAAAAATARSWRARVTECADRAYDAERGRIDWKTVATELGLPLIGCLHMFDVSLSTIAVRQLPGPDDWSKDDKRAMAEFVADNLGTLAGDVWRLAGVYMNASEADCLAAYRCLKHSKITAGVREAIQRYREDGMSWGDIYAIFPPQLWLSSLKCTEPEQEHVGAVNQEAQRQYESGLGVDWAAVSQAVGLSELECLELCRFSEGKDRWTYDPDTFCRDTADRMEAFIAEHYPPPAAPNFNAVSNYMWIDINDCIRMAGMLRGDFEWTDEAKARVARMREQGVSRKEIARQLSPNLTKDRVSHCIRRMKNKDQIARDILSGTTTAAEAARRLDALP
;
A
#
# COMPACT_ATOMS: atom_id res chain seq x y z
N MET A 1 47.52 -14.84 65.19
CA MET A 1 48.11 -14.08 66.32
C MET A 1 47.28 -12.82 66.56
N PRO A 2 46.62 -12.65 67.73
CA PRO A 2 46.45 -11.34 68.35
C PRO A 2 47.67 -11.07 69.27
N PRO A 3 47.81 -9.96 70.03
CA PRO A 3 47.15 -8.64 70.05
C PRO A 3 48.19 -7.47 70.13
N VAL A 4 47.76 -6.22 70.41
CA VAL A 4 48.33 -5.19 71.33
C VAL A 4 47.70 -3.83 70.95
N ARG A 5 46.64 -3.29 71.58
CA ARG A 5 46.46 -2.62 72.89
C ARG A 5 47.22 -1.29 73.10
N ARG A 6 46.44 -0.20 73.28
CA ARG A 6 46.52 0.96 74.24
C ARG A 6 46.34 2.31 73.52
N SER A 7 45.70 3.37 74.05
CA SER A 7 44.96 3.63 75.30
C SER A 7 44.47 5.11 75.31
N ARG A 8 43.32 5.39 75.98
CA ARG A 8 42.95 6.63 76.73
C ARG A 8 42.66 7.92 75.93
N ARG A 9 41.73 8.84 76.30
CA ARG A 9 40.89 9.16 77.49
C ARG A 9 39.66 9.96 76.97
N LEU A 10 38.43 9.64 77.40
CA LEU A 10 37.58 10.33 78.40
C LEU A 10 37.40 11.86 78.24
N GLY A 11 36.18 12.25 77.87
CA GLY A 11 35.60 13.59 78.00
C GLY A 11 34.08 13.50 78.14
N THR A 12 33.59 13.89 79.31
CA THR A 12 32.21 14.01 79.82
C THR A 12 31.27 14.85 78.95
N ALA A 13 29.99 14.45 78.81
CA ALA A 13 28.80 15.26 79.16
C ALA A 13 27.46 14.60 78.75
N ALA A 14 26.47 14.78 79.63
CA ALA A 14 25.03 14.90 79.39
C ALA A 14 24.23 13.72 78.78
N ARG A 15 23.41 13.10 79.64
CA ARG A 15 22.15 12.45 79.27
C ARG A 15 21.21 13.46 78.60
N THR A 16 20.79 13.18 77.38
CA THR A 16 19.55 13.73 76.82
C THR A 16 18.77 12.55 76.25
N VAL A 17 17.56 12.36 76.80
CA VAL A 17 16.54 11.48 76.25
C VAL A 17 16.14 12.08 74.91
N VAL A 18 16.47 11.41 73.81
CA VAL A 18 15.93 11.75 72.50
C VAL A 18 14.85 10.73 72.19
N GLU A 19 13.61 11.17 72.31
CA GLU A 19 12.47 10.53 71.65
C GLU A 19 12.82 10.37 70.17
N VAL A 20 12.85 9.12 69.69
CA VAL A 20 12.81 8.86 68.25
C VAL A 20 11.40 9.19 67.80
N VAL A 21 11.18 10.45 67.44
CA VAL A 21 10.07 10.84 66.59
C VAL A 21 10.32 10.15 65.25
N ILE A 22 9.55 9.09 64.99
CA ILE A 22 9.43 8.53 63.65
C ILE A 22 8.72 9.61 62.84
N GLU A 23 9.48 10.46 62.16
CA GLU A 23 8.95 11.31 61.10
C GLU A 23 8.29 10.38 60.08
N ARG A 24 6.97 10.46 59.99
CA ARG A 24 6.24 9.90 58.86
C ARG A 24 6.91 10.44 57.59
N PRO A 25 7.36 9.58 56.66
CA PRO A 25 7.89 10.07 55.40
C PRO A 25 6.78 10.91 54.75
N ALA A 26 7.14 12.15 54.41
CA ALA A 26 6.30 13.06 53.66
C ALA A 26 5.66 12.28 52.50
N ALA A 27 4.34 12.46 52.34
CA ALA A 27 3.55 11.79 51.32
C ALA A 27 4.28 11.79 49.97
N ARG A 28 4.58 10.58 49.46
CA ARG A 28 4.99 10.39 48.07
C ARG A 28 4.02 11.17 47.17
N PRO A 29 4.50 11.98 46.21
CA PRO A 29 3.59 12.64 45.29
C PRO A 29 2.74 11.58 44.60
N LEU A 30 1.42 11.80 44.59
CA LEU A 30 0.44 10.91 43.97
C LEU A 30 0.94 10.47 42.58
N ALA A 31 0.84 9.18 42.31
CA ALA A 31 1.09 8.62 40.99
C ALA A 31 0.26 9.41 39.94
N ARG A 32 0.95 10.12 39.04
CA ARG A 32 0.33 10.82 37.90
C ARG A 32 -0.61 9.84 37.18
N SER A 33 -1.85 10.27 37.00
CA SER A 33 -2.90 9.44 36.40
C SER A 33 -2.48 8.99 35.01
N THR A 34 -3.04 7.88 34.51
CA THR A 34 -2.80 7.43 33.13
C THR A 34 -3.11 8.53 32.12
N ALA A 35 -4.11 9.37 32.39
CA ALA A 35 -4.44 10.54 31.59
C ALA A 35 -3.29 11.56 31.55
N ASP A 36 -2.62 11.81 32.67
CA ASP A 36 -1.48 12.75 32.73
C ASP A 36 -0.27 12.23 31.95
N ARG A 37 -0.04 10.90 31.96
CA ARG A 37 1.05 10.28 31.18
C ARG A 37 0.77 10.29 29.68
N LEU A 38 -0.48 10.05 29.28
CA LEU A 38 -0.91 10.15 27.88
C LEU A 38 -0.91 11.60 27.39
N ALA A 39 -1.35 12.53 28.23
CA ALA A 39 -1.26 13.96 27.94
C ALA A 39 0.21 14.40 27.78
N ALA A 40 1.12 13.90 28.62
CA ALA A 40 2.55 14.18 28.52
C ALA A 40 3.19 13.55 27.26
N ALA A 41 2.86 12.30 26.93
CA ALA A 41 3.35 11.64 25.72
C ALA A 41 2.81 12.31 24.45
N ALA A 42 1.52 12.68 24.42
CA ALA A 42 0.92 13.42 23.33
C ALA A 42 1.47 14.84 23.22
N ALA A 43 1.77 15.51 24.34
CA ALA A 43 2.44 16.81 24.35
C ALA A 43 3.87 16.70 23.80
N THR A 44 4.59 15.63 24.15
CA THR A 44 5.94 15.35 23.63
C THR A 44 5.90 15.05 22.14
N ALA A 45 4.95 14.23 21.68
CA ALA A 45 4.77 13.94 20.25
C ALA A 45 4.38 15.19 19.45
N ARG A 46 3.46 16.01 19.96
CA ARG A 46 3.09 17.31 19.36
C ARG A 46 4.29 18.26 19.29
N SER A 47 5.10 18.29 20.36
CA SER A 47 6.35 19.08 20.39
C SER A 47 7.34 18.61 19.33
N TRP A 48 7.51 17.30 19.14
CA TRP A 48 8.39 16.77 18.10
C TRP A 48 7.87 17.02 16.69
N ARG A 49 6.56 16.88 16.43
CA ARG A 49 5.97 17.22 15.14
C ARG A 49 6.22 18.69 14.78
N ALA A 50 5.95 19.60 15.71
CA ALA A 50 6.19 21.02 15.52
C ALA A 50 7.67 21.30 15.22
N ARG A 51 8.60 20.69 15.96
CA ARG A 51 10.05 20.87 15.75
C ARG A 51 10.54 20.30 14.42
N VAL A 52 10.03 19.13 14.01
CA VAL A 52 10.35 18.52 12.72
C VAL A 52 9.83 19.39 11.59
N THR A 53 8.58 19.85 11.66
CA THR A 53 8.01 20.74 10.65
C THR A 53 8.72 22.08 10.58
N GLU A 54 9.06 22.71 11.71
CA GLU A 54 9.80 23.98 11.74
C GLU A 54 11.21 23.83 11.14
N CYS A 55 11.90 22.73 11.44
CA CYS A 55 13.21 22.43 10.87
C CYS A 55 13.10 22.12 9.35
N ALA A 56 12.05 21.42 8.94
CA ALA A 56 11.75 21.16 7.52
C ALA A 56 11.48 22.45 6.73
N ASP A 57 10.70 23.39 7.29
CA ASP A 57 10.44 24.70 6.69
C ASP A 57 11.74 25.51 6.49
N ARG A 58 12.68 25.44 7.44
CA ARG A 58 14.01 26.07 7.28
C ARG A 58 14.89 25.35 6.26
N ALA A 59 14.78 24.03 6.15
CA ALA A 59 15.57 23.19 5.26
C ALA A 59 14.95 23.04 3.87
N TYR A 60 13.90 23.82 3.55
CA TYR A 60 13.28 23.81 2.24
C TYR A 60 14.18 24.46 1.19
N ASP A 61 14.50 23.69 0.16
CA ASP A 61 15.24 24.15 -1.01
C ASP A 61 14.23 24.61 -2.07
N ALA A 62 14.10 25.93 -2.22
CA ALA A 62 13.17 26.54 -3.16
C ALA A 62 13.56 26.30 -4.63
N GLU A 63 14.84 26.12 -4.94
CA GLU A 63 15.30 25.84 -6.31
C GLU A 63 14.91 24.42 -6.74
N ARG A 64 15.01 23.46 -5.81
CA ARG A 64 14.62 22.06 -6.04
C ARG A 64 13.16 21.76 -5.72
N GLY A 65 12.50 22.68 -5.02
CA GLY A 65 11.12 22.52 -4.56
C GLY A 65 10.92 21.42 -3.51
N ARG A 66 11.95 21.04 -2.75
CA ARG A 66 11.90 19.92 -1.79
C ARG A 66 12.71 20.20 -0.53
N ILE A 67 12.44 19.44 0.52
CA ILE A 67 13.11 19.60 1.82
C ILE A 67 14.38 18.76 1.84
N ASP A 68 15.49 19.32 2.36
CA ASP A 68 16.69 18.54 2.66
C ASP A 68 16.53 17.73 3.96
N TRP A 69 15.87 16.58 3.81
CA TRP A 69 15.59 15.66 4.92
C TRP A 69 16.84 15.10 5.61
N LYS A 70 18.01 15.09 4.95
CA LYS A 70 19.26 14.67 5.58
C LYS A 70 19.72 15.72 6.59
N THR A 71 19.61 17.00 6.24
CA THR A 71 19.89 18.10 7.15
C THR A 71 18.93 18.10 8.34
N VAL A 72 17.63 17.92 8.11
CA VAL A 72 16.61 17.84 9.18
C VAL A 72 16.90 16.67 10.15
N ALA A 73 17.17 15.48 9.62
CA ALA A 73 17.49 14.30 10.43
C ALA A 73 18.74 14.51 11.29
N THR A 74 19.76 15.16 10.73
CA THR A 74 21.03 15.45 11.41
C THR A 74 20.85 16.49 12.51
N GLU A 75 20.15 17.61 12.24
CA GLU A 75 19.92 18.68 13.21
C GLU A 75 19.13 18.20 14.43
N LEU A 76 18.17 17.30 14.21
CA LEU A 76 17.30 16.79 15.27
C LEU A 76 17.83 15.51 15.94
N GLY A 77 18.88 14.89 15.39
CA GLY A 77 19.42 13.62 15.87
C GLY A 77 18.43 12.47 15.74
N LEU A 78 17.60 12.47 14.69
CA LEU A 78 16.52 11.51 14.47
C LEU A 78 16.76 10.70 13.17
N PRO A 79 16.30 9.45 13.09
CA PRO A 79 16.30 8.71 11.83
C PRO A 79 15.43 9.42 10.78
N LEU A 80 15.89 9.45 9.52
CA LEU A 80 15.19 10.11 8.40
C LEU A 80 13.73 9.66 8.29
N ILE A 81 13.46 8.36 8.32
CA ILE A 81 12.09 7.82 8.27
C ILE A 81 11.25 8.32 9.45
N GLY A 82 11.85 8.42 10.64
CA GLY A 82 11.20 9.00 11.81
C GLY A 82 10.78 10.46 11.60
N CYS A 83 11.66 11.27 10.99
CA CYS A 83 11.33 12.65 10.62
C CYS A 83 10.16 12.70 9.63
N LEU A 84 10.17 11.87 8.58
CA LEU A 84 9.09 11.84 7.58
C LEU A 84 7.73 11.45 8.19
N HIS A 85 7.71 10.52 9.15
CA HIS A 85 6.47 10.17 9.86
C HIS A 85 5.97 11.27 10.81
N MET A 86 6.89 12.10 11.34
CA MET A 86 6.56 13.18 12.26
C MET A 86 6.28 14.51 11.57
N PHE A 87 6.59 14.63 10.28
CA PHE A 87 6.26 15.82 9.51
C PHE A 87 4.75 16.00 9.44
N ASP A 88 4.30 17.19 9.81
CA ASP A 88 2.90 17.58 9.77
C ASP A 88 2.70 18.68 8.72
N VAL A 89 2.12 18.31 7.58
CA VAL A 89 1.81 19.21 6.46
C VAL A 89 0.91 20.36 6.91
N SER A 90 0.00 20.14 7.88
CA SER A 90 -0.92 21.19 8.33
C SER A 90 -0.22 22.32 9.10
N LEU A 91 1.01 22.07 9.58
CA LEU A 91 1.83 23.04 10.30
C LEU A 91 2.91 23.67 9.40
N SER A 92 3.09 23.15 8.18
CA SER A 92 4.13 23.61 7.26
C SER A 92 3.61 24.74 6.38
N THR A 93 4.49 25.69 6.07
CA THR A 93 4.23 26.75 5.08
C THR A 93 4.57 26.32 3.65
N ILE A 94 5.16 25.13 3.47
CA ILE A 94 5.59 24.61 2.17
C ILE A 94 4.38 24.07 1.41
N ALA A 95 4.16 24.59 0.20
CA ALA A 95 3.16 24.06 -0.70
C ALA A 95 3.62 22.74 -1.33
N VAL A 96 2.72 21.75 -1.34
CA VAL A 96 2.94 20.47 -2.05
C VAL A 96 2.99 20.73 -3.55
N ARG A 97 4.03 20.22 -4.21
CA ARG A 97 4.18 20.31 -5.67
C ARG A 97 3.13 19.45 -6.37
N GLN A 98 2.61 19.96 -7.47
CA GLN A 98 1.79 19.20 -8.41
C GLN A 98 2.68 18.79 -9.58
N LEU A 99 2.91 17.49 -9.73
CA LEU A 99 3.78 16.93 -10.79
C LEU A 99 3.04 15.80 -11.52
N PRO A 100 1.90 16.10 -12.16
CA PRO A 100 0.97 15.09 -12.67
C PRO A 100 1.52 14.29 -13.84
N GLY A 101 2.45 14.86 -14.62
CA GLY A 101 3.04 14.24 -15.80
C GLY A 101 4.52 13.86 -15.59
N PRO A 102 5.02 12.83 -16.29
CA PRO A 102 6.41 12.39 -16.16
C PRO A 102 7.44 13.42 -16.63
N ASP A 103 7.05 14.39 -17.45
CA ASP A 103 7.90 15.47 -17.94
C ASP A 103 8.03 16.63 -16.94
N ASP A 104 7.12 16.72 -15.96
CA ASP A 104 7.18 17.69 -14.86
C ASP A 104 8.29 17.33 -13.85
N TRP A 105 8.78 16.09 -13.89
CA TRP A 105 9.83 15.58 -13.01
C TRP A 105 11.22 15.81 -13.61
N SER A 106 12.04 16.59 -12.90
CA SER A 106 13.43 16.80 -13.27
C SER A 106 14.24 15.48 -13.20
N LYS A 107 15.39 15.44 -13.89
CA LYS A 107 16.30 14.27 -13.80
C LYS A 107 16.77 14.02 -12.36
N ASP A 108 16.95 15.09 -11.59
CA ASP A 108 17.39 14.99 -10.21
C ASP A 108 16.28 14.46 -9.30
N ASP A 109 15.03 14.90 -9.48
CA ASP A 109 13.88 14.36 -8.74
C ASP A 109 13.69 12.87 -9.01
N LYS A 110 13.82 12.47 -10.28
CA LYS A 110 13.75 11.09 -10.71
C LYS A 110 14.79 10.21 -10.02
N ARG A 111 16.04 10.66 -9.97
CA ARG A 111 17.12 9.96 -9.26
C ARG A 111 16.85 9.88 -7.75
N ALA A 112 16.53 11.00 -7.11
CA ALA A 112 16.27 11.06 -5.67
C ALA A 112 15.12 10.13 -5.25
N MET A 113 14.04 10.08 -6.04
CA MET A 113 12.92 9.18 -5.80
C MET A 113 13.31 7.71 -5.98
N ALA A 114 14.07 7.37 -7.03
CA ALA A 114 14.51 5.99 -7.25
C ALA A 114 15.42 5.49 -6.13
N GLU A 115 16.35 6.32 -5.64
CA GLU A 115 17.23 6.03 -4.50
C GLU A 115 16.42 5.85 -3.22
N PHE A 116 15.56 6.82 -2.88
CA PHE A 116 14.70 6.74 -1.70
C PHE A 116 13.87 5.46 -1.67
N VAL A 117 13.25 5.14 -2.81
CA VAL A 117 12.41 3.96 -2.92
C VAL A 117 13.24 2.67 -2.83
N ALA A 118 14.39 2.58 -3.50
CA ALA A 118 15.26 1.40 -3.43
C ALA A 118 15.73 1.10 -2.00
N ASP A 119 16.06 2.13 -1.24
CA ASP A 119 16.53 2.01 0.15
C ASP A 119 15.43 1.59 1.13
N ASN A 120 14.14 1.75 0.76
CA ASN A 120 13.01 1.65 1.71
C ASN A 120 11.85 0.74 1.25
N LEU A 121 11.91 0.15 0.04
CA LEU A 121 10.83 -0.68 -0.51
C LEU A 121 10.56 -1.97 0.27
N GLY A 122 11.61 -2.60 0.83
CA GLY A 122 11.52 -3.90 1.50
C GLY A 122 10.91 -3.85 2.91
N THR A 123 10.84 -2.67 3.53
CA THR A 123 10.46 -2.46 4.94
C THR A 123 9.12 -1.74 5.12
N LEU A 124 8.56 -1.10 4.09
CA LEU A 124 7.48 -0.11 4.22
C LEU A 124 6.26 -0.36 3.30
N ALA A 125 5.97 -1.62 2.96
CA ALA A 125 5.08 -2.03 1.86
C ALA A 125 3.67 -1.40 1.82
N GLY A 126 3.17 -0.74 2.87
CA GLY A 126 1.90 0.00 2.87
C GLY A 126 2.01 1.54 2.88
N ASP A 127 3.12 2.10 3.35
CA ASP A 127 3.26 3.55 3.67
C ASP A 127 4.34 4.25 2.84
N VAL A 128 5.06 3.50 1.98
CA VAL A 128 6.24 4.00 1.26
C VAL A 128 5.92 5.18 0.34
N TRP A 129 4.73 5.20 -0.28
CA TRP A 129 4.34 6.24 -1.23
C TRP A 129 3.91 7.53 -0.53
N ARG A 130 3.23 7.41 0.61
CA ARG A 130 2.95 8.55 1.49
C ARG A 130 4.26 9.21 1.95
N LEU A 131 5.24 8.41 2.39
CA LEU A 131 6.55 8.90 2.81
C LEU A 131 7.37 9.45 1.65
N ALA A 132 7.29 8.83 0.47
CA ALA A 132 7.90 9.36 -0.75
C ALA A 132 7.29 10.71 -1.14
N GLY A 133 5.98 10.89 -0.97
CA GLY A 133 5.30 12.18 -1.16
C GLY A 133 5.85 13.26 -0.24
N VAL A 134 6.02 12.96 1.04
CA VAL A 134 6.66 13.88 2.00
C VAL A 134 8.12 14.13 1.63
N TYR A 135 8.86 13.08 1.24
CA TYR A 135 10.27 13.18 0.88
C TYR A 135 10.49 14.06 -0.36
N MET A 136 9.65 13.90 -1.39
CA MET A 136 9.70 14.61 -2.65
C MET A 136 8.94 15.95 -2.65
N ASN A 137 8.22 16.26 -1.55
CA ASN A 137 7.26 17.35 -1.46
C ASN A 137 6.24 17.33 -2.62
N ALA A 138 5.70 16.16 -2.91
CA ALA A 138 4.74 15.92 -3.99
C ALA A 138 3.58 15.04 -3.49
N SER A 139 2.50 14.95 -4.27
CA SER A 139 1.40 14.07 -3.91
C SER A 139 1.83 12.59 -3.98
N GLU A 140 1.19 11.75 -3.17
CA GLU A 140 1.41 10.30 -3.19
C GLU A 140 1.12 9.72 -4.59
N ALA A 141 0.04 10.19 -5.22
CA ALA A 141 -0.36 9.78 -6.55
C ALA A 141 0.70 10.12 -7.61
N ASP A 142 1.26 11.33 -7.56
CA ASP A 142 2.30 11.77 -8.49
C ASP A 142 3.58 10.96 -8.30
N CYS A 143 3.98 10.68 -7.05
CA CYS A 143 5.17 9.86 -6.76
C CYS A 143 5.01 8.43 -7.29
N LEU A 144 3.84 7.83 -7.09
CA LEU A 144 3.53 6.50 -7.61
C LEU A 144 3.54 6.48 -9.15
N ALA A 145 2.91 7.46 -9.79
CA ALA A 145 2.87 7.58 -11.24
C ALA A 145 4.28 7.78 -11.83
N ALA A 146 5.07 8.67 -11.24
CA ALA A 146 6.42 8.96 -11.71
C ALA A 146 7.40 7.82 -11.42
N TYR A 147 7.28 7.11 -10.30
CA TYR A 147 8.10 5.93 -10.03
C TYR A 147 7.77 4.77 -10.98
N ARG A 148 6.49 4.55 -11.31
CA ARG A 148 6.11 3.65 -12.40
C ARG A 148 6.87 4.04 -13.68
N CYS A 149 6.86 5.33 -14.02
CA CYS A 149 7.61 5.90 -15.14
C CYS A 149 9.13 5.70 -15.10
N LEU A 150 9.74 5.48 -13.92
CA LEU A 150 11.19 5.29 -13.75
C LEU A 150 11.64 3.84 -13.69
N LYS A 151 10.82 2.98 -13.09
CA LYS A 151 11.00 1.52 -13.13
C LYS A 151 10.71 0.95 -14.52
N HIS A 152 10.07 1.74 -15.38
CA HIS A 152 10.00 1.50 -16.80
C HIS A 152 11.41 1.53 -17.41
N SER A 153 12.03 0.36 -17.47
CA SER A 153 13.18 0.11 -18.33
C SER A 153 12.76 0.51 -19.74
N LYS A 154 13.32 1.60 -20.29
CA LYS A 154 13.09 1.95 -21.69
C LYS A 154 13.51 0.74 -22.51
N ILE A 155 12.58 0.16 -23.29
CA ILE A 155 12.94 -0.80 -24.32
C ILE A 155 13.89 -0.07 -25.28
N THR A 156 15.18 -0.38 -25.18
CA THR A 156 16.20 0.16 -26.08
C THR A 156 15.96 -0.41 -27.48
N ALA A 157 16.47 0.26 -28.53
CA ALA A 157 16.35 -0.25 -29.89
C ALA A 157 16.87 -1.70 -30.00
N GLY A 158 17.97 -2.02 -29.32
CA GLY A 158 18.52 -3.38 -29.28
C GLY A 158 17.62 -4.42 -28.58
N VAL A 159 16.91 -4.04 -27.51
CA VAL A 159 15.90 -4.94 -26.90
C VAL A 159 14.70 -5.12 -27.84
N ARG A 160 14.30 -4.06 -28.54
CA ARG A 160 13.22 -4.10 -29.54
C ARG A 160 13.56 -5.03 -30.72
N GLU A 161 14.75 -4.90 -31.28
CA GLU A 161 15.25 -5.77 -32.35
C GLU A 161 15.41 -7.22 -31.90
N ALA A 162 15.76 -7.45 -30.63
CA ALA A 162 15.85 -8.80 -30.07
C ALA A 162 14.45 -9.42 -29.91
N ILE A 163 13.49 -8.69 -29.36
CA ILE A 163 12.08 -9.13 -29.28
C ILE A 163 11.55 -9.43 -30.68
N GLN A 164 11.78 -8.54 -31.64
CA GLN A 164 11.32 -8.73 -33.02
C GLN A 164 11.96 -9.95 -33.67
N ARG A 165 13.27 -10.17 -33.50
CA ARG A 165 13.92 -11.41 -33.97
C ARG A 165 13.32 -12.65 -33.34
N TYR A 166 13.09 -12.66 -32.03
CA TYR A 166 12.44 -13.81 -31.38
C TYR A 166 11.02 -14.05 -31.90
N ARG A 167 10.28 -13.00 -32.25
CA ARG A 167 8.97 -13.12 -32.89
C ARG A 167 9.06 -13.67 -34.31
N GLU A 168 9.99 -13.18 -35.12
CA GLU A 168 10.24 -13.66 -36.48
C GLU A 168 10.71 -15.14 -36.49
N ASP A 169 11.41 -15.56 -35.44
CA ASP A 169 11.81 -16.95 -35.20
C ASP A 169 10.67 -17.85 -34.67
N GLY A 170 9.45 -17.32 -34.56
CA GLY A 170 8.23 -18.08 -34.20
C GLY A 170 8.04 -18.31 -32.70
N MET A 171 8.77 -17.58 -31.84
CA MET A 171 8.71 -17.75 -30.39
C MET A 171 7.42 -17.15 -29.81
N SER A 172 6.80 -17.86 -28.87
CA SER A 172 5.58 -17.38 -28.21
C SER A 172 5.86 -16.15 -27.33
N TRP A 173 4.87 -15.29 -27.14
CA TRP A 173 5.01 -14.16 -26.22
C TRP A 173 5.34 -14.62 -24.79
N GLY A 174 4.79 -15.76 -24.34
CA GLY A 174 5.12 -16.34 -23.03
C GLY A 174 6.61 -16.65 -22.85
N ASP A 175 7.25 -17.21 -23.87
CA ASP A 175 8.68 -17.52 -23.85
C ASP A 175 9.53 -16.24 -23.94
N ILE A 176 9.10 -15.28 -24.76
CA ILE A 176 9.73 -13.96 -24.86
C ILE A 176 9.62 -13.21 -23.51
N TYR A 177 8.48 -13.29 -22.84
CA TYR A 177 8.25 -12.73 -21.51
C TYR A 177 9.13 -13.39 -20.43
N ALA A 178 9.52 -14.65 -20.61
CA ALA A 178 10.46 -15.33 -19.73
C ALA A 178 11.92 -14.89 -19.97
N ILE A 179 12.27 -14.49 -21.19
CA ILE A 179 13.63 -14.03 -21.57
C ILE A 179 13.88 -12.59 -21.13
N PHE A 180 12.86 -11.73 -21.22
CA PHE A 180 12.99 -10.31 -20.86
C PHE A 180 12.32 -10.01 -19.51
N PRO A 181 13.00 -9.32 -18.57
CA PRO A 181 12.48 -9.00 -17.25
C PRO A 181 11.01 -8.51 -17.26
N PRO A 182 10.12 -9.00 -16.36
CA PRO A 182 8.71 -8.60 -16.26
C PRO A 182 8.50 -7.07 -16.21
N GLN A 183 9.50 -6.33 -15.72
CA GLN A 183 9.49 -4.88 -15.60
C GLN A 183 9.66 -4.14 -16.95
N LEU A 184 10.10 -4.79 -18.03
CA LEU A 184 10.14 -4.23 -19.39
C LEU A 184 8.73 -4.15 -20.03
N TRP A 185 7.86 -5.12 -19.70
CA TRP A 185 6.55 -5.29 -20.33
C TRP A 185 5.45 -4.39 -19.75
N LEU A 186 5.55 -4.08 -18.47
CA LEU A 186 4.59 -3.20 -17.76
C LEU A 186 4.69 -1.72 -18.18
N SER A 187 5.52 -1.40 -19.18
CA SER A 187 6.05 -0.06 -19.44
C SER A 187 5.97 0.41 -20.89
N SER A 188 5.81 -0.50 -21.84
CA SER A 188 6.19 -0.22 -23.23
C SER A 188 5.37 -1.07 -24.19
N LEU A 189 4.09 -0.72 -24.28
CA LEU A 189 3.40 -0.62 -25.56
C LEU A 189 2.97 0.84 -25.74
N LYS A 190 3.94 1.78 -25.72
CA LYS A 190 3.84 2.89 -26.65
C LYS A 190 4.23 2.29 -27.99
N CYS A 191 3.20 1.78 -28.64
CA CYS A 191 3.22 1.20 -29.97
C CYS A 191 4.26 1.89 -30.86
N THR A 192 5.16 1.10 -31.41
CA THR A 192 5.92 1.49 -32.61
C THR A 192 4.92 1.96 -33.70
N GLU A 193 5.32 2.81 -34.65
CA GLU A 193 4.41 3.24 -35.74
C GLU A 193 3.64 2.06 -36.40
N PRO A 194 4.27 0.88 -36.64
CA PRO A 194 3.56 -0.33 -37.10
C PRO A 194 2.56 -0.92 -36.08
N GLU A 195 2.89 -0.93 -34.78
CA GLU A 195 1.92 -1.33 -33.74
C GLU A 195 0.79 -0.31 -33.57
N GLN A 196 1.02 0.98 -33.87
CA GLN A 196 0.00 2.03 -33.82
C GLN A 196 -1.00 1.83 -34.95
N GLU A 197 -0.51 1.46 -36.12
CA GLU A 197 -1.33 1.05 -37.26
C GLU A 197 -2.15 -0.20 -36.93
N HIS A 198 -1.54 -1.23 -36.34
CA HIS A 198 -2.27 -2.43 -35.90
C HIS A 198 -3.30 -2.15 -34.80
N VAL A 199 -2.97 -1.35 -33.78
CA VAL A 199 -3.94 -0.95 -32.75
C VAL A 199 -5.11 -0.17 -33.37
N GLY A 200 -4.81 0.73 -34.30
CA GLY A 200 -5.82 1.45 -35.07
C GLY A 200 -6.73 0.51 -35.87
N ALA A 201 -6.15 -0.43 -36.61
CA ALA A 201 -6.86 -1.41 -37.42
C ALA A 201 -7.74 -2.34 -36.57
N VAL A 202 -7.20 -2.89 -35.46
CA VAL A 202 -7.95 -3.72 -34.52
C VAL A 202 -9.13 -2.94 -33.91
N ASN A 203 -8.90 -1.70 -33.46
CA ASN A 203 -9.96 -0.88 -32.89
C ASN A 203 -11.07 -0.56 -33.90
N GLN A 204 -10.69 -0.17 -35.12
CA GLN A 204 -11.64 0.15 -36.18
C GLN A 204 -12.48 -1.06 -36.56
N GLU A 205 -11.88 -2.23 -36.70
CA GLU A 205 -12.61 -3.44 -37.06
C GLU A 205 -13.52 -3.92 -35.92
N ALA A 206 -13.06 -3.89 -34.67
CA ALA A 206 -13.89 -4.20 -33.51
C ALA A 206 -15.07 -3.21 -33.39
N GLN A 207 -14.83 -1.92 -33.57
CA GLN A 207 -15.87 -0.89 -33.57
C GLN A 207 -16.89 -1.12 -34.70
N ARG A 208 -16.43 -1.39 -35.93
CA ARG A 208 -17.28 -1.65 -37.10
C ARG A 208 -18.21 -2.85 -36.85
N GLN A 209 -17.69 -3.93 -36.27
CA GLN A 209 -18.50 -5.10 -35.93
C GLN A 209 -19.51 -4.79 -34.82
N TYR A 210 -19.09 -4.08 -33.77
CA TYR A 210 -19.98 -3.65 -32.69
C TYR A 210 -21.13 -2.78 -33.21
N GLU A 211 -20.84 -1.78 -34.05
CA GLU A 211 -21.84 -0.89 -34.67
C GLU A 211 -22.78 -1.64 -35.62
N SER A 212 -22.38 -2.78 -36.17
CA SER A 212 -23.25 -3.66 -36.97
C SER A 212 -24.24 -4.49 -36.15
N GLY A 213 -24.11 -4.51 -34.82
CA GLY A 213 -25.02 -5.18 -33.90
C GLY A 213 -24.79 -6.69 -33.72
N LEU A 214 -23.68 -7.24 -34.23
CA LEU A 214 -23.39 -8.67 -34.22
C LEU A 214 -22.51 -9.13 -33.04
N GLY A 215 -22.07 -8.21 -32.18
CA GLY A 215 -20.97 -8.47 -31.24
C GLY A 215 -19.62 -8.50 -31.96
N VAL A 216 -18.52 -8.55 -31.21
CA VAL A 216 -17.17 -8.60 -31.79
C VAL A 216 -16.73 -10.06 -31.93
N ASP A 217 -16.57 -10.49 -33.18
CA ASP A 217 -15.97 -11.77 -33.56
C ASP A 217 -14.45 -11.60 -33.73
N TRP A 218 -13.71 -12.00 -32.71
CA TRP A 218 -12.25 -11.87 -32.68
C TRP A 218 -11.54 -12.70 -33.76
N ALA A 219 -12.13 -13.80 -34.23
CA ALA A 219 -11.59 -14.57 -35.34
C ALA A 219 -11.66 -13.76 -36.65
N ALA A 220 -12.78 -13.07 -36.88
CA ALA A 220 -12.93 -12.17 -38.02
C ALA A 220 -12.02 -10.95 -37.93
N VAL A 221 -11.87 -10.35 -36.73
CA VAL A 221 -10.92 -9.24 -36.49
C VAL A 221 -9.49 -9.68 -36.80
N SER A 222 -9.08 -10.84 -36.28
CA SER A 222 -7.79 -11.49 -36.51
C SER A 222 -7.51 -11.66 -38.01
N GLN A 223 -8.47 -12.22 -38.75
CA GLN A 223 -8.36 -12.41 -40.19
C GLN A 223 -8.24 -11.08 -40.95
N ALA A 224 -8.99 -10.05 -40.55
CA ALA A 224 -8.99 -8.76 -41.21
C ALA A 224 -7.69 -7.97 -41.01
N VAL A 225 -7.11 -8.05 -39.81
CA VAL A 225 -5.89 -7.29 -39.45
C VAL A 225 -4.61 -8.09 -39.72
N GLY A 226 -4.69 -9.41 -39.87
CA GLY A 226 -3.54 -10.27 -40.13
C GLY A 226 -2.68 -10.56 -38.88
N LEU A 227 -3.30 -10.48 -37.69
CA LEU A 227 -2.69 -10.83 -36.40
C LEU A 227 -3.38 -12.07 -35.81
N SER A 228 -2.82 -12.69 -34.77
CA SER A 228 -3.55 -13.73 -34.05
C SER A 228 -4.70 -13.15 -33.22
N GLU A 229 -5.71 -13.97 -32.91
CA GLU A 229 -6.83 -13.55 -32.07
C GLU A 229 -6.36 -13.02 -30.70
N LEU A 230 -5.39 -13.70 -30.09
CA LEU A 230 -4.82 -13.27 -28.82
C LEU A 230 -4.16 -11.89 -28.93
N GLU A 231 -3.40 -11.63 -30.00
CA GLU A 231 -2.79 -10.31 -30.23
C GLU A 231 -3.85 -9.22 -30.44
N CYS A 232 -4.91 -9.50 -31.20
CA CYS A 232 -6.04 -8.57 -31.34
C CYS A 232 -6.69 -8.27 -29.98
N LEU A 233 -6.91 -9.29 -29.16
CA LEU A 233 -7.44 -9.14 -27.81
C LEU A 233 -6.50 -8.31 -26.91
N GLU A 234 -5.19 -8.50 -26.99
CA GLU A 234 -4.21 -7.76 -26.20
C GLU A 234 -4.07 -6.30 -26.64
N LEU A 235 -4.20 -6.01 -27.94
CA LEU A 235 -4.00 -4.68 -28.53
C LEU A 235 -5.26 -3.82 -28.51
N CYS A 236 -6.45 -4.42 -28.59
CA CYS A 236 -7.70 -3.66 -28.69
C CYS A 236 -7.93 -2.76 -27.47
N ARG A 237 -8.16 -1.47 -27.74
CA ARG A 237 -8.50 -0.42 -26.77
C ARG A 237 -9.95 0.04 -26.88
N PHE A 238 -10.69 -0.45 -27.87
CA PHE A 238 -12.12 -0.22 -27.97
C PHE A 238 -12.84 -0.85 -26.75
N SER A 239 -13.69 -0.06 -26.10
CA SER A 239 -14.29 -0.43 -24.81
C SER A 239 -15.78 -0.12 -24.71
N GLU A 240 -16.41 0.37 -25.77
CA GLU A 240 -17.84 0.69 -25.73
C GLU A 240 -18.67 -0.58 -25.62
N GLY A 241 -19.77 -0.50 -24.86
CA GLY A 241 -20.70 -1.61 -24.69
C GLY A 241 -20.20 -2.78 -23.84
N LYS A 242 -19.03 -2.67 -23.19
CA LYS A 242 -18.57 -3.67 -22.23
C LYS A 242 -19.48 -3.71 -21.00
N ASP A 243 -19.81 -4.92 -20.57
CA ASP A 243 -20.64 -5.13 -19.38
C ASP A 243 -19.89 -4.76 -18.11
N ARG A 244 -20.64 -4.26 -17.12
CA ARG A 244 -20.15 -4.10 -15.75
C ARG A 244 -20.44 -5.38 -14.99
N TRP A 245 -19.44 -5.93 -14.31
CA TRP A 245 -19.62 -7.07 -13.45
C TRP A 245 -19.57 -6.64 -11.98
N THR A 246 -20.62 -7.00 -11.24
CA THR A 246 -20.70 -6.80 -9.80
C THR A 246 -21.00 -8.12 -9.15
N TYR A 247 -20.29 -8.43 -8.06
CA TYR A 247 -20.60 -9.62 -7.28
C TYR A 247 -21.94 -9.45 -6.55
N ASP A 248 -22.87 -10.32 -6.90
CA ASP A 248 -24.12 -10.49 -6.19
C ASP A 248 -24.21 -11.95 -5.71
N PRO A 249 -24.20 -12.21 -4.39
CA PRO A 249 -24.19 -13.57 -3.85
C PRO A 249 -25.45 -14.39 -4.16
N ASP A 250 -26.56 -13.73 -4.52
CA ASP A 250 -27.82 -14.40 -4.82
C ASP A 250 -27.92 -14.81 -6.30
N THR A 251 -27.23 -14.08 -7.18
CA THR A 251 -27.22 -14.35 -8.64
C THR A 251 -25.86 -14.83 -9.16
N PHE A 252 -24.83 -14.89 -8.31
CA PHE A 252 -23.49 -15.34 -8.70
C PHE A 252 -23.53 -16.77 -9.24
N CYS A 253 -23.30 -16.88 -10.54
CA CYS A 253 -23.02 -18.14 -11.22
C CYS A 253 -21.52 -18.26 -11.47
N ARG A 254 -21.00 -19.48 -11.36
CA ARG A 254 -19.60 -19.76 -11.70
C ARG A 254 -19.31 -19.70 -13.19
N ASP A 255 -20.30 -19.79 -14.07
CA ASP A 255 -20.07 -19.89 -15.53
C ASP A 255 -19.18 -18.75 -16.07
N THR A 256 -19.45 -17.49 -15.69
CA THR A 256 -18.64 -16.34 -16.11
C THR A 256 -17.22 -16.40 -15.52
N ALA A 257 -17.10 -16.81 -14.26
CA ALA A 257 -15.82 -16.95 -13.58
C ALA A 257 -14.97 -18.08 -14.19
N ASP A 258 -15.58 -19.24 -14.45
CA ASP A 258 -14.94 -20.43 -15.01
C ASP A 258 -14.51 -20.15 -16.46
N ARG A 259 -15.31 -19.42 -17.25
CA ARG A 259 -14.89 -18.93 -18.58
C ARG A 259 -13.66 -18.05 -18.52
N MET A 260 -13.60 -17.12 -17.57
CA MET A 260 -12.43 -16.25 -17.38
C MET A 260 -11.20 -17.05 -16.94
N GLU A 261 -11.36 -17.96 -15.96
CA GLU A 261 -10.27 -18.82 -15.48
C GLU A 261 -9.74 -19.73 -16.59
N ALA A 262 -10.62 -20.30 -17.42
CA ALA A 262 -10.24 -21.13 -18.57
C ALA A 262 -9.42 -20.33 -19.58
N PHE A 263 -9.88 -19.15 -19.98
CA PHE A 263 -9.14 -18.27 -20.89
C PHE A 263 -7.77 -17.87 -20.31
N ILE A 264 -7.71 -17.53 -19.02
CA ILE A 264 -6.45 -17.20 -18.35
C ILE A 264 -5.50 -18.41 -18.33
N ALA A 265 -6.01 -19.60 -17.99
CA ALA A 265 -5.19 -20.81 -17.91
C ALA A 265 -4.64 -21.24 -19.29
N GLU A 266 -5.44 -21.05 -20.34
CA GLU A 266 -5.06 -21.38 -21.72
C GLU A 266 -3.99 -20.44 -22.28
N HIS A 267 -4.17 -19.13 -22.12
CA HIS A 267 -3.31 -18.14 -22.79
C HIS A 267 -2.24 -17.53 -21.88
N TYR A 268 -2.40 -17.60 -20.56
CA TYR A 268 -1.46 -17.04 -19.58
C TYR A 268 -1.15 -18.05 -18.46
N PRO A 269 -0.61 -19.24 -18.79
CA PRO A 269 -0.26 -20.23 -17.79
C PRO A 269 0.82 -19.69 -16.82
N PRO A 270 0.78 -20.07 -15.53
CA PRO A 270 1.81 -19.67 -14.58
C PRO A 270 3.23 -20.02 -15.09
N PRO A 271 4.22 -19.13 -14.91
CA PRO A 271 4.21 -17.94 -14.05
C PRO A 271 3.77 -16.63 -14.75
N ALA A 272 3.26 -16.69 -15.98
CA ALA A 272 2.87 -15.49 -16.72
C ALA A 272 1.76 -14.72 -15.98
N ALA A 273 1.89 -13.40 -15.90
CA ALA A 273 0.82 -12.55 -15.39
C ALA A 273 -0.27 -12.43 -16.48
N PRO A 274 -1.56 -12.60 -16.14
CA PRO A 274 -2.63 -12.43 -17.11
C PRO A 274 -2.67 -11.01 -17.69
N ASN A 275 -2.81 -10.89 -19.01
CA ASN A 275 -3.10 -9.60 -19.64
C ASN A 275 -4.59 -9.29 -19.52
N PHE A 276 -4.96 -8.51 -18.50
CA PHE A 276 -6.37 -8.20 -18.24
C PHE A 276 -7.05 -7.36 -19.34
N ASN A 277 -6.28 -6.75 -20.26
CA ASN A 277 -6.87 -6.13 -21.45
C ASN A 277 -7.47 -7.20 -22.37
N ALA A 278 -6.72 -8.27 -22.65
CA ALA A 278 -7.22 -9.40 -23.43
C ALA A 278 -8.36 -10.12 -22.74
N VAL A 279 -8.27 -10.34 -21.42
CA VAL A 279 -9.36 -10.93 -20.63
C VAL A 279 -10.63 -10.07 -20.74
N SER A 280 -10.50 -8.75 -20.59
CA SER A 280 -11.61 -7.79 -20.73
C SER A 280 -12.25 -7.83 -22.11
N ASN A 281 -11.43 -7.91 -23.16
CA ASN A 281 -11.90 -7.97 -24.55
C ASN A 281 -12.56 -9.32 -24.89
N TYR A 282 -12.02 -10.43 -24.38
CA TYR A 282 -12.59 -11.76 -24.55
C TYR A 282 -13.92 -11.93 -23.82
N MET A 283 -13.98 -11.47 -22.57
CA MET A 283 -15.18 -11.54 -21.74
C MET A 283 -16.22 -10.48 -22.11
N TRP A 284 -15.81 -9.44 -22.84
CA TRP A 284 -16.59 -8.22 -23.07
C TRP A 284 -17.08 -7.55 -21.76
N ILE A 285 -16.22 -7.57 -20.74
CA ILE A 285 -16.47 -7.01 -19.39
C ILE A 285 -15.40 -5.94 -19.10
N ASP A 286 -15.74 -4.91 -18.33
CA ASP A 286 -14.77 -3.88 -17.90
C ASP A 286 -13.52 -4.49 -17.27
N ILE A 287 -12.35 -3.93 -17.62
CA ILE A 287 -11.05 -4.45 -17.18
C ILE A 287 -10.91 -4.49 -15.65
N ASN A 288 -11.42 -3.48 -14.94
CA ASN A 288 -11.32 -3.44 -13.49
C ASN A 288 -12.21 -4.50 -12.84
N ASP A 289 -13.34 -4.82 -13.47
CA ASP A 289 -14.25 -5.85 -12.98
C ASP A 289 -13.67 -7.25 -13.22
N CYS A 290 -12.99 -7.49 -14.35
CA CYS A 290 -12.21 -8.73 -14.56
C CYS A 290 -11.09 -8.89 -13.52
N ILE A 291 -10.34 -7.83 -13.21
CA ILE A 291 -9.31 -7.84 -12.16
C ILE A 291 -9.93 -8.16 -10.80
N ARG A 292 -11.05 -7.52 -10.46
CA ARG A 292 -11.77 -7.74 -9.21
C ARG A 292 -12.28 -9.17 -9.10
N MET A 293 -12.88 -9.69 -10.16
CA MET A 293 -13.36 -11.07 -10.23
C MET A 293 -12.20 -12.05 -10.01
N ALA A 294 -11.08 -11.87 -10.72
CA ALA A 294 -9.92 -12.75 -10.61
C ALA A 294 -9.31 -12.72 -9.19
N GLY A 295 -9.22 -11.54 -8.57
CA GLY A 295 -8.80 -11.41 -7.17
C GLY A 295 -9.73 -12.17 -6.23
N MET A 296 -11.05 -11.97 -6.37
CA MET A 296 -12.03 -12.68 -5.54
C MET A 296 -11.95 -14.20 -5.68
N LEU A 297 -11.72 -14.71 -6.90
CA LEU A 297 -11.57 -16.15 -7.15
C LEU A 297 -10.29 -16.72 -6.54
N ARG A 298 -9.21 -15.93 -6.45
CA ARG A 298 -7.99 -16.30 -5.71
C ARG A 298 -8.17 -16.23 -4.19
N GLY A 299 -9.34 -15.79 -3.72
CA GLY A 299 -9.62 -15.57 -2.31
C GLY A 299 -9.09 -14.24 -1.79
N ASP A 300 -8.64 -13.34 -2.67
CA ASP A 300 -8.31 -11.98 -2.29
C ASP A 300 -9.61 -11.26 -1.93
N PHE A 301 -9.68 -10.81 -0.67
CA PHE A 301 -10.82 -10.05 -0.16
C PHE A 301 -10.28 -8.93 0.71
N GLU A 302 -10.56 -7.71 0.28
CA GLU A 302 -10.13 -6.50 0.97
C GLU A 302 -11.09 -6.16 2.12
N TRP A 303 -10.56 -6.06 3.33
CA TRP A 303 -11.33 -5.69 4.51
C TRP A 303 -11.43 -4.17 4.65
N THR A 304 -12.26 -3.55 3.82
CA THR A 304 -12.61 -2.13 3.94
C THR A 304 -13.45 -1.85 5.19
N ASP A 305 -13.51 -0.59 5.61
CA ASP A 305 -14.36 -0.22 6.75
C ASP A 305 -15.85 -0.40 6.45
N GLU A 306 -16.25 -0.26 5.18
CA GLU A 306 -17.60 -0.58 4.72
C GLU A 306 -17.89 -2.08 4.84
N ALA A 307 -16.97 -2.95 4.42
CA ALA A 307 -17.11 -4.39 4.54
C ALA A 307 -17.20 -4.82 6.02
N LYS A 308 -16.39 -4.21 6.89
CA LYS A 308 -16.46 -4.44 8.35
C LYS A 308 -17.79 -3.98 8.94
N ALA A 309 -18.29 -2.80 8.56
CA ALA A 309 -19.58 -2.29 9.00
C ALA A 309 -20.73 -3.20 8.53
N ARG A 310 -20.68 -3.69 7.28
CA ARG A 310 -21.65 -4.67 6.76
C ARG A 310 -21.62 -5.97 7.57
N VAL A 311 -20.43 -6.50 7.89
CA VAL A 311 -20.29 -7.68 8.75
C VAL A 311 -20.90 -7.46 10.13
N ALA A 312 -20.65 -6.30 10.75
CA ALA A 312 -21.21 -5.96 12.05
C ALA A 312 -22.75 -5.97 12.03
N ARG A 313 -23.37 -5.28 11.06
CA ARG A 313 -24.83 -5.26 10.88
C ARG A 313 -25.40 -6.66 10.66
N MET A 314 -24.80 -7.46 9.79
CA MET A 314 -25.25 -8.83 9.53
C MET A 314 -25.12 -9.71 10.78
N ARG A 315 -24.09 -9.50 11.60
CA ARG A 315 -23.94 -10.22 12.87
C ARG A 315 -24.97 -9.83 13.90
N GLU A 316 -25.34 -8.55 13.99
CA GLU A 316 -26.43 -8.06 14.85
C GLU A 316 -27.78 -8.67 14.44
N GLN A 317 -28.00 -8.85 13.14
CA GLN A 317 -29.16 -9.55 12.58
C GLN A 317 -29.12 -11.08 12.77
N GLY A 318 -28.09 -11.62 13.43
CA GLY A 318 -27.98 -13.06 13.70
C GLY A 318 -27.43 -13.90 12.56
N VAL A 319 -27.00 -13.30 11.44
CA VAL A 319 -26.51 -14.03 10.26
C VAL A 319 -25.24 -14.82 10.59
N SER A 320 -25.19 -16.09 10.16
CA SER A 320 -24.06 -16.98 10.44
C SER A 320 -22.77 -16.49 9.76
N ARG A 321 -21.60 -16.81 10.34
CA ARG A 321 -20.30 -16.40 9.74
C ARG A 321 -20.05 -17.03 8.37
N LYS A 322 -20.56 -18.24 8.15
CA LYS A 322 -20.50 -18.91 6.85
C LYS A 322 -21.32 -18.14 5.81
N GLU A 323 -22.51 -17.70 6.20
CA GLU A 323 -23.41 -16.94 5.34
C GLU A 323 -22.86 -15.54 5.04
N ILE A 324 -22.29 -14.86 6.03
CA ILE A 324 -21.57 -13.60 5.82
C ILE A 324 -20.42 -13.78 4.83
N ALA A 325 -19.66 -14.88 4.94
CA ALA A 325 -18.55 -15.13 4.04
C ALA A 325 -19.04 -15.24 2.59
N ARG A 326 -20.09 -16.06 2.38
CA ARG A 326 -20.78 -16.21 1.08
C ARG A 326 -21.28 -14.88 0.54
N GLN A 327 -21.87 -14.02 1.36
CA GLN A 327 -22.40 -12.73 0.91
C GLN A 327 -21.34 -11.70 0.52
N LEU A 328 -20.09 -11.91 0.92
CA LEU A 328 -19.00 -10.96 0.69
C LEU A 328 -18.11 -11.39 -0.49
N SER A 329 -17.83 -12.67 -0.64
CA SER A 329 -17.05 -13.19 -1.77
C SER A 329 -17.24 -14.71 -1.90
N PRO A 330 -17.17 -15.26 -3.13
CA PRO A 330 -17.44 -16.67 -3.39
C PRO A 330 -16.42 -17.59 -2.71
N ASN A 331 -15.18 -17.13 -2.54
CA ASN A 331 -14.09 -17.90 -1.93
C ASN A 331 -13.67 -17.39 -0.54
N LEU A 332 -14.45 -16.47 0.06
CA LEU A 332 -14.20 -16.04 1.43
C LEU A 332 -14.61 -17.14 2.43
N THR A 333 -13.73 -17.48 3.36
CA THR A 333 -14.01 -18.50 4.37
C THR A 333 -14.62 -17.92 5.64
N LYS A 334 -15.42 -18.74 6.35
CA LYS A 334 -15.99 -18.40 7.67
C LYS A 334 -14.92 -18.03 8.70
N ASP A 335 -13.70 -18.54 8.55
CA ASP A 335 -12.60 -18.32 9.49
C ASP A 335 -12.00 -16.93 9.31
N ARG A 336 -11.89 -16.44 8.06
CA ARG A 336 -11.51 -15.04 7.79
C ARG A 336 -12.55 -14.07 8.37
N VAL A 337 -13.85 -14.38 8.22
CA VAL A 337 -14.93 -13.60 8.86
C VAL A 337 -14.84 -13.66 10.39
N SER A 338 -14.59 -14.85 10.96
CA SER A 338 -14.40 -15.04 12.41
C SER A 338 -13.25 -14.19 12.94
N HIS A 339 -12.15 -14.17 12.19
CA HIS A 339 -10.98 -13.39 12.54
C HIS A 339 -11.26 -11.89 12.51
N CYS A 340 -11.95 -11.41 11.48
CA CYS A 340 -12.36 -10.00 11.39
C CYS A 340 -13.25 -9.61 12.58
N ILE A 341 -14.28 -10.40 12.90
CA ILE A 341 -15.17 -10.15 14.04
C ILE A 341 -14.39 -10.11 15.36
N ARG A 342 -13.48 -11.07 15.59
CA ARG A 342 -12.63 -11.09 16.79
C ARG A 342 -11.78 -9.82 16.87
N ARG A 343 -11.20 -9.37 15.76
CA ARG A 343 -10.37 -8.17 15.71
C ARG A 343 -11.19 -6.91 16.01
N MET A 344 -12.40 -6.80 15.46
CA MET A 344 -13.33 -5.70 15.77
C MET A 344 -13.68 -5.67 17.27
N LYS A 345 -14.11 -6.80 17.84
CA LYS A 345 -14.43 -6.90 19.28
C LYS A 345 -13.24 -6.56 20.17
N ASN A 346 -12.04 -7.01 19.80
CA ASN A 346 -10.84 -6.70 20.56
C ASN A 346 -10.50 -5.21 20.47
N LYS A 347 -10.68 -4.56 19.31
CA LYS A 347 -10.55 -3.10 19.18
C LYS A 347 -11.56 -2.36 20.06
N ASP A 348 -12.81 -2.78 20.07
CA ASP A 348 -13.87 -2.17 20.91
C ASP A 348 -13.63 -2.38 22.40
N GLN A 349 -13.12 -3.55 22.79
CA GLN A 349 -12.74 -3.84 24.17
C GLN A 349 -11.54 -2.98 24.58
N ILE A 350 -10.51 -2.88 23.75
CA ILE A 350 -9.34 -2.03 23.99
C ILE A 350 -9.78 -0.56 24.11
N ALA A 351 -10.68 -0.08 23.26
CA ALA A 351 -11.22 1.27 23.36
C ALA A 351 -11.97 1.50 24.68
N ARG A 352 -12.80 0.54 25.12
CA ARG A 352 -13.48 0.59 26.43
C ARG A 352 -12.50 0.51 27.61
N ASP A 353 -11.43 -0.27 27.51
CA ASP A 353 -10.40 -0.39 28.54
C ASP A 353 -9.63 0.95 28.69
N ILE A 354 -9.37 1.64 27.57
CA ILE A 354 -8.79 3.00 27.58
C ILE A 354 -9.75 3.99 28.23
N LEU A 355 -11.02 4.01 27.81
CA LEU A 355 -12.03 4.94 28.32
C LEU A 355 -12.32 4.74 29.82
N SER A 356 -12.26 3.49 30.30
CA SER A 356 -12.41 3.14 31.72
C SER A 356 -11.14 3.35 32.55
N GLY A 357 -10.01 3.70 31.92
CA GLY A 357 -8.72 3.89 32.58
C GLY A 357 -8.04 2.58 33.04
N THR A 358 -8.57 1.42 32.64
CA THR A 358 -8.06 0.09 33.01
C THR A 358 -6.88 -0.36 32.14
N THR A 359 -6.63 0.28 31.01
CA THR A 359 -5.44 0.06 30.16
C THR A 359 -4.87 1.40 29.67
N THR A 360 -3.54 1.54 29.66
CA THR A 360 -2.86 2.74 29.12
C THR A 360 -2.83 2.73 27.59
N ALA A 361 -2.80 3.88 26.89
CA ALA A 361 -2.78 3.86 25.42
C ALA A 361 -1.52 3.19 24.84
N ALA A 362 -0.38 3.22 25.54
CA ALA A 362 0.85 2.51 25.14
C ALA A 362 0.71 0.98 25.27
N GLU A 363 -0.12 0.51 26.20
CA GLU A 363 -0.43 -0.90 26.37
C GLU A 363 -1.55 -1.35 25.42
N ALA A 364 -2.50 -0.47 25.13
CA ALA A 364 -3.48 -0.65 24.07
C ALA A 364 -2.83 -0.75 22.68
N ALA A 365 -1.86 0.12 22.36
CA ALA A 365 -1.12 0.08 21.10
C ALA A 365 -0.38 -1.26 20.95
N ARG A 366 0.34 -1.71 21.99
CA ARG A 366 0.98 -3.03 22.02
C ARG A 366 -0.02 -4.18 21.86
N ARG A 367 -1.21 -4.09 22.48
CA ARG A 367 -2.27 -5.08 22.33
C ARG A 367 -2.86 -5.08 20.92
N LEU A 368 -2.98 -3.92 20.27
CA LEU A 368 -3.46 -3.77 18.90
C LEU A 368 -2.45 -4.31 17.87
N ASP A 369 -1.16 -4.07 18.09
CA ASP A 369 -0.07 -4.58 17.24
C ASP A 369 0.11 -6.10 17.40
N ALA A 370 -0.23 -6.64 18.56
CA ALA A 370 -0.22 -8.08 18.83
C ALA A 370 -1.50 -8.80 18.38
N LEU A 371 -2.49 -8.10 17.82
CA LEU A 371 -3.64 -8.76 17.21
C LEU A 371 -3.20 -9.40 15.89
N PRO A 372 -3.41 -10.72 15.71
CA PRO A 372 -3.09 -11.39 14.46
C PRO A 372 -3.86 -10.81 13.26
#